data_AF-A0A4Y9ZMZ2-F1
#
_entry.id   AF-A0A4Y9ZMZ2-F1
#
_cell.length_a   1.000
_cell.length_b   1.000
_cell.length_c   1.000
_cell.angle_alpha   90.00
_cell.angle_beta   90.00
_cell.angle_gamma   90.00
#
_symmetry.space_group_name_H-M   'P 1'
#
loop_
_entity.id
_entity.type
_entity.pdbx_description
1 polymer ?
#
loop_
_entity_poly.entity_id
_entity_poly.type
_entity_poly.pdbx_seq_one_letter_code
_entity_poly.pdbx_strand_id
1 'polypeptide(L)'
;MDNLVNNRDWFCPKHLSDGGKTCYVWDCGEPARLGYHTCQDPAHEQAESRYSMSKGSTSRRLAACLKHQKIAQTQNEESSEDEEDDCMSDEEKPIEVENEEVAGEGHKDIPAEVKVKVQFGRKKTHNEQLFVAPCGMIIACKTFFRSEAYSSVLEMLKHIYPRQMLLPDHVSYDSSCIIQKMDGDDPYFDNIAFTVDVFHFFCKHSKKDEYCQMHCNPKEHPELVDDDGNGWFFNTSICKQTNNWIGKYLPMCREMRGDKYTFFLDELILC
;
A
#
# COMPACT_ATOMS: atom_id res chain seq x y z
N MET A 1 -8.91 10.44 13.81
CA MET A 1 -10.11 9.89 13.12
C MET A 1 -10.92 9.13 14.15
N ASP A 2 -12.25 9.17 14.11
CA ASP A 2 -13.06 8.37 15.03
C ASP A 2 -13.20 6.94 14.53
N ASN A 3 -13.02 5.98 15.43
CA ASN A 3 -13.13 4.55 15.10
C ASN A 3 -14.58 4.15 14.81
N LEU A 4 -14.75 3.13 13.96
CA LEU A 4 -16.01 2.41 13.81
C LEU A 4 -16.33 1.68 15.12
N VAL A 5 -17.61 1.63 15.50
CA VAL A 5 -18.05 0.94 16.72
C VAL A 5 -18.02 -0.57 16.51
N ASN A 6 -18.45 -1.00 15.32
CA ASN A 6 -18.48 -2.38 14.87
C ASN A 6 -17.72 -2.52 13.54
N ASN A 7 -17.07 -3.66 13.33
CA ASN A 7 -16.46 -4.01 12.04
C ASN A 7 -17.51 -4.29 10.95
N ARG A 8 -18.80 -4.16 11.23
CA ARG A 8 -19.90 -4.15 10.24
C ARG A 8 -20.34 -2.74 9.86
N ASP A 9 -19.96 -1.73 10.63
CA ASP A 9 -20.31 -0.35 10.34
C ASP A 9 -19.51 0.17 9.13
N TRP A 10 -20.11 1.09 8.38
CA TRP A 10 -19.46 1.77 7.27
C TRP A 10 -19.01 3.19 7.65
N PHE A 11 -19.68 3.78 8.63
CA PHE A 11 -19.47 5.14 9.09
C PHE A 11 -19.28 5.15 10.60
N CYS A 12 -18.37 5.99 11.09
CA CYS A 12 -18.24 6.21 12.52
C CYS A 12 -19.46 7.02 13.03
N PRO A 13 -19.72 7.06 14.35
CA PRO A 13 -20.89 7.74 14.89
C PRO A 13 -21.06 9.20 14.44
N LYS A 14 -19.95 9.93 14.21
CA LYS A 14 -19.99 11.31 13.72
C LYS A 14 -20.43 11.45 12.27
N HIS A 15 -20.14 10.45 11.43
CA HIS A 15 -20.46 10.46 10.01
C HIS A 15 -21.66 9.58 9.66
N LEU A 16 -22.27 8.91 10.65
CA LEU A 16 -23.44 8.04 10.42
C LEU A 16 -24.67 8.83 9.93
N SER A 17 -24.80 10.10 10.35
CA SER A 17 -25.90 10.96 9.91
C SER A 17 -25.81 11.34 8.43
N ASP A 18 -24.60 11.37 7.88
CA ASP A 18 -24.32 11.86 6.52
C ASP A 18 -24.04 10.68 5.58
N GLY A 19 -23.48 9.60 6.14
CA GLY A 19 -23.09 8.39 5.45
C GLY A 19 -24.27 7.56 4.97
N GLY A 20 -24.26 7.20 3.69
CA GLY A 20 -25.31 6.38 3.06
C GLY A 20 -26.49 7.18 2.51
N LYS A 21 -26.45 8.52 2.57
CA LYS A 21 -27.48 9.38 1.97
C LYS A 21 -27.11 9.86 0.57
N THR A 22 -25.83 9.92 0.24
CA THR A 22 -25.30 10.35 -1.07
C THR A 22 -24.85 9.15 -1.88
N CYS A 23 -24.85 9.30 -3.19
CA CYS A 23 -24.31 8.33 -4.14
C CYS A 23 -22.82 8.04 -3.86
N TYR A 24 -22.39 6.79 -4.02
CA TYR A 24 -21.01 6.36 -3.74
C TYR A 24 -20.09 6.48 -4.97
N VAL A 25 -20.62 7.04 -6.06
CA VAL A 25 -19.84 7.42 -7.23
C VAL A 25 -19.07 8.70 -6.93
N TRP A 26 -17.79 8.72 -7.28
CA TRP A 26 -16.95 9.89 -7.13
C TRP A 26 -17.55 11.09 -7.89
N ASP A 27 -17.52 12.26 -7.25
CA ASP A 27 -18.07 13.51 -7.77
C ASP A 27 -19.60 13.52 -8.00
N CYS A 28 -20.33 12.49 -7.54
CA CYS A 28 -21.79 12.48 -7.56
C CYS A 28 -22.37 12.97 -6.21
N GLY A 29 -23.05 14.11 -6.24
CA GLY A 29 -23.72 14.70 -5.06
C GLY A 29 -25.17 14.26 -4.84
N GLU A 30 -25.72 13.45 -5.75
CA GLU A 30 -27.13 13.05 -5.73
C GLU A 30 -27.45 12.08 -4.58
N PRO A 31 -28.69 12.06 -4.07
CA PRO A 31 -29.07 11.14 -3.02
C PRO A 31 -29.07 9.69 -3.51
N ALA A 32 -28.55 8.78 -2.68
CA ALA A 32 -28.64 7.35 -2.94
C ALA A 32 -30.09 6.88 -2.81
N ARG A 33 -30.48 5.90 -3.63
CA ARG A 33 -31.80 5.27 -3.54
C ARG A 33 -31.91 4.50 -2.21
N LEU A 34 -33.12 4.43 -1.67
CA LEU A 34 -33.35 3.72 -0.40
C LEU A 34 -32.94 2.24 -0.52
N GLY A 35 -31.95 1.83 0.27
CA GLY A 35 -31.42 0.45 0.25
C GLY A 35 -30.30 0.18 -0.77
N TYR A 36 -29.84 1.20 -1.49
CA TYR A 36 -28.77 1.13 -2.49
C TYR A 36 -27.65 2.12 -2.19
N HIS A 37 -26.47 1.90 -2.78
CA HIS A 37 -25.32 2.81 -2.70
C HIS A 37 -25.31 3.87 -3.81
N THR A 38 -26.22 3.78 -4.77
CA THR A 38 -26.24 4.63 -5.98
C THR A 38 -27.54 5.41 -6.15
N CYS A 39 -27.48 6.54 -6.85
CA CYS A 39 -28.65 7.32 -7.26
C CYS A 39 -29.41 6.65 -8.42
N GLN A 40 -30.36 7.34 -9.05
CA GLN A 40 -31.15 6.83 -10.18
C GLN A 40 -30.45 6.92 -11.55
N ASP A 41 -29.17 7.31 -11.57
CA ASP A 41 -28.39 7.32 -12.80
C ASP A 41 -28.15 5.88 -13.29
N PRO A 42 -28.55 5.53 -14.53
CA PRO A 42 -28.40 4.17 -15.06
C PRO A 42 -26.96 3.63 -15.01
N ALA A 43 -25.95 4.49 -15.22
CA ALA A 43 -24.55 4.08 -15.17
C ALA A 43 -24.11 3.73 -13.74
N HIS A 44 -24.62 4.45 -12.75
CA HIS A 44 -24.32 4.17 -11.34
C HIS A 44 -25.02 2.88 -10.89
N GLU A 45 -26.28 2.68 -11.26
CA GLU A 45 -27.02 1.45 -10.94
C GLU A 45 -26.35 0.21 -11.56
N GLN A 46 -25.86 0.33 -12.80
CA GLN A 46 -25.13 -0.74 -13.46
C GLN A 46 -23.81 -1.06 -12.74
N ALA A 47 -23.08 -0.03 -12.26
CA ALA A 47 -21.87 -0.21 -11.48
C ALA A 47 -22.12 -0.99 -10.18
N GLU A 48 -23.18 -0.66 -9.45
CA GLU A 48 -23.56 -1.37 -8.21
C GLU A 48 -24.01 -2.81 -8.48
N SER A 49 -24.74 -3.03 -9.58
CA SER A 49 -25.19 -4.36 -10.00
C SER A 49 -24.00 -5.28 -10.31
N ARG A 50 -23.00 -4.78 -11.04
CA ARG A 50 -21.77 -5.52 -11.33
C ARG A 50 -20.96 -5.84 -10.07
N TYR A 51 -20.83 -4.87 -9.16
CA TYR A 51 -20.17 -5.09 -7.88
C TYR A 51 -20.89 -6.16 -7.03
N SER A 52 -22.22 -6.17 -7.05
CA SER A 52 -23.01 -7.18 -6.35
C SER A 52 -22.82 -8.59 -6.94
N MET A 53 -22.73 -8.69 -8.27
CA MET A 53 -22.43 -9.96 -8.96
C MET A 53 -21.00 -10.46 -8.69
N SER A 54 -20.02 -9.56 -8.58
CA SER A 54 -18.61 -9.92 -8.36
C SER A 54 -18.31 -10.39 -6.94
N LYS A 55 -19.15 -10.07 -5.93
CA LYS A 55 -19.01 -10.58 -4.55
C LYS A 55 -18.96 -12.11 -4.47
N GLY A 56 -19.54 -12.82 -5.43
CA GLY A 56 -19.44 -14.30 -5.55
C GLY A 56 -18.04 -14.82 -5.93
N SER A 57 -17.11 -13.96 -6.38
CA SER A 57 -15.73 -14.32 -6.75
C SER A 57 -14.74 -14.33 -5.58
N THR A 58 -15.19 -14.02 -4.37
CA THR A 58 -14.44 -14.16 -3.10
C THR A 58 -13.87 -15.56 -2.88
N SER A 59 -14.44 -16.57 -3.56
CA SER A 59 -13.94 -17.94 -3.65
C SER A 59 -12.50 -18.05 -4.17
N ARG A 60 -12.05 -17.17 -5.08
CA ARG A 60 -10.68 -17.23 -5.63
C ARG A 60 -9.60 -16.80 -4.64
N ARG A 61 -9.85 -15.75 -3.84
CA ARG A 61 -8.92 -15.30 -2.79
C ARG A 61 -8.78 -16.33 -1.68
N LEU A 62 -9.89 -16.92 -1.25
CA LEU A 62 -9.88 -18.01 -0.29
C LEU A 62 -9.12 -19.22 -0.84
N ALA A 63 -9.31 -19.55 -2.12
CA ALA A 63 -8.58 -20.64 -2.78
C ALA A 63 -7.06 -20.38 -2.84
N ALA A 64 -6.61 -19.15 -3.11
CA ALA A 64 -5.19 -18.79 -3.07
C ALA A 64 -4.61 -18.90 -1.64
N CYS A 65 -5.31 -18.37 -0.64
CA CYS A 65 -4.90 -18.50 0.77
C CYS A 65 -4.81 -19.97 1.21
N LEU A 66 -5.78 -20.80 0.81
CA LEU A 66 -5.79 -22.23 1.13
C LEU A 66 -4.69 -23.02 0.41
N LYS A 67 -4.27 -22.61 -0.80
CA LYS A 67 -3.10 -23.20 -1.46
C LYS A 67 -1.82 -22.95 -0.67
N HIS A 68 -1.60 -21.71 -0.22
CA HIS A 68 -0.42 -21.37 0.59
C HIS A 68 -0.41 -22.06 1.96
N GLN A 69 -1.57 -22.21 2.60
CA GLN A 69 -1.67 -22.95 3.86
C GLN A 69 -1.31 -24.43 3.69
N LYS A 70 -1.69 -25.05 2.57
CA LYS A 70 -1.32 -26.44 2.26
C LYS A 70 0.18 -26.58 2.01
N ILE A 71 0.79 -25.65 1.28
CA ILE A 71 2.24 -25.65 1.01
C ILE A 71 3.03 -25.51 2.32
N ALA A 72 2.64 -24.58 3.20
CA ALA A 72 3.27 -24.39 4.51
C ALA A 72 3.13 -25.61 5.44
N GLN A 73 2.08 -26.42 5.29
CA GLN A 73 1.90 -27.67 6.04
C GLN A 73 2.73 -28.84 5.47
N THR A 74 3.10 -28.78 4.19
CA THR A 74 3.90 -29.84 3.53
C THR A 74 5.40 -29.57 3.50
N GLN A 75 5.85 -28.31 3.65
CA GLN A 75 7.27 -27.92 3.56
C GLN A 75 7.96 -27.78 4.92
N ASN A 76 7.82 -28.78 5.79
CA ASN A 76 8.76 -28.93 6.92
C ASN A 76 10.10 -29.55 6.47
N GLU A 77 10.26 -29.83 5.17
CA GLU A 77 11.47 -30.31 4.52
C GLU A 77 11.64 -29.56 3.17
N GLU A 78 12.72 -28.78 3.10
CA GLU A 78 13.43 -28.24 1.92
C GLU A 78 12.82 -27.08 1.07
N SER A 79 13.61 -25.99 1.04
CA SER A 79 13.74 -24.89 0.07
C SER A 79 12.46 -24.36 -0.63
N SER A 80 11.99 -23.19 -0.19
CA SER A 80 11.08 -22.36 -0.97
C SER A 80 11.87 -21.48 -1.94
N GLU A 81 11.71 -21.73 -3.24
CA GLU A 81 12.00 -20.75 -4.28
C GLU A 81 11.00 -19.58 -4.10
N ASP A 82 11.53 -18.37 -3.93
CA ASP A 82 10.76 -17.14 -3.78
C ASP A 82 10.06 -16.79 -5.09
N GLU A 83 8.85 -17.32 -5.31
CA GLU A 83 7.94 -16.73 -6.29
C GLU A 83 7.51 -15.36 -5.77
N GLU A 84 8.00 -14.31 -6.44
CA GLU A 84 7.62 -12.92 -6.21
C GLU A 84 6.14 -12.70 -6.57
N ASP A 85 5.24 -13.01 -5.64
CA ASP A 85 3.83 -12.68 -5.79
C ASP A 85 3.58 -11.26 -5.28
N ASP A 86 3.52 -10.32 -6.22
CA ASP A 86 3.05 -8.93 -6.08
C ASP A 86 1.53 -8.88 -5.78
N CYS A 87 1.04 -9.76 -4.91
CA CYS A 87 -0.36 -9.81 -4.50
C CYS A 87 -0.71 -8.78 -3.40
N MET A 88 0.25 -7.95 -3.02
CA MET A 88 0.18 -7.12 -1.82
C MET A 88 -0.05 -5.62 -2.10
N SER A 89 0.06 -5.15 -3.34
CA SER A 89 -0.47 -3.82 -3.72
C SER A 89 -1.97 -3.90 -4.03
N ASP A 90 -2.75 -4.35 -3.06
CA ASP A 90 -4.21 -4.36 -3.12
C ASP A 90 -4.72 -2.94 -2.78
N GLU A 91 -4.25 -1.92 -3.51
CA GLU A 91 -5.09 -0.75 -3.70
C GLU A 91 -6.41 -1.31 -4.23
N GLU A 92 -7.48 -1.23 -3.44
CA GLU A 92 -8.83 -1.26 -4.02
C GLU A 92 -8.93 0.01 -4.87
N LYS A 93 -8.31 -0.03 -6.05
CA LYS A 93 -8.44 1.00 -7.06
C LYS A 93 -9.94 1.13 -7.31
N PRO A 94 -10.48 2.36 -7.34
CA PRO A 94 -11.89 2.57 -7.64
C PRO A 94 -12.23 1.72 -8.86
N ILE A 95 -13.27 0.88 -8.73
CA ILE A 95 -13.65 -0.01 -9.82
C ILE A 95 -14.06 0.89 -10.97
N GLU A 96 -13.25 0.92 -12.03
CA GLU A 96 -13.60 1.58 -13.27
C GLU A 96 -14.64 0.68 -13.95
N VAL A 97 -15.88 1.14 -13.99
CA VAL A 97 -16.95 0.42 -14.69
C VAL A 97 -17.08 1.00 -16.09
N GLU A 98 -16.77 0.17 -17.09
CA GLU A 98 -16.96 0.47 -18.52
C GLU A 98 -18.41 0.20 -18.92
N ASN A 99 -19.13 1.21 -19.43
CA ASN A 99 -20.49 1.01 -19.93
C ASN A 99 -20.42 0.37 -21.33
N GLU A 100 -20.67 -0.94 -21.44
CA GLU A 100 -21.03 -1.53 -22.73
C GLU A 100 -22.51 -1.23 -23.00
N GLU A 101 -22.78 -0.33 -23.93
CA GLU A 101 -24.11 -0.20 -24.51
C GLU A 101 -24.39 -1.43 -25.38
N VAL A 102 -25.54 -2.07 -25.15
CA VAL A 102 -26.05 -3.14 -26.02
C VAL A 102 -26.30 -2.53 -27.40
N ALA A 103 -25.40 -2.84 -28.35
CA ALA A 103 -25.45 -2.34 -29.71
C ALA A 103 -26.75 -2.77 -30.41
N GLY A 104 -27.71 -1.86 -30.51
CA GLY A 104 -28.72 -1.85 -31.56
C GLY A 104 -28.09 -1.28 -32.83
N GLU A 105 -28.18 -2.01 -33.93
CA GLU A 105 -27.58 -1.67 -35.22
C GLU A 105 -28.03 -0.29 -35.73
N GLY A 106 -27.09 0.65 -35.87
CA GLY A 106 -27.33 1.93 -36.52
C GLY A 106 -26.24 2.96 -36.26
N HIS A 107 -25.35 3.17 -37.23
CA HIS A 107 -24.28 4.18 -37.22
C HIS A 107 -24.72 5.57 -36.71
N LYS A 108 -23.95 6.12 -35.75
CA LYS A 108 -23.42 7.49 -35.69
C LYS A 108 -22.54 7.66 -34.44
N ASP A 109 -21.34 8.20 -34.63
CA ASP A 109 -20.44 8.84 -33.64
C ASP A 109 -20.51 8.30 -32.20
N ILE A 110 -19.64 7.33 -31.90
CA ILE A 110 -19.49 6.73 -30.56
C ILE A 110 -18.98 7.81 -29.59
N PRO A 111 -19.74 8.22 -28.55
CA PRO A 111 -19.21 9.06 -27.49
C PRO A 111 -18.17 8.28 -26.68
N ALA A 112 -17.10 8.96 -26.26
CA ALA A 112 -16.07 8.36 -25.41
C ALA A 112 -16.69 7.67 -24.18
N GLU A 113 -16.26 6.43 -23.93
CA GLU A 113 -16.69 5.60 -22.80
C GLU A 113 -16.65 6.37 -21.48
N VAL A 114 -17.80 6.49 -20.81
CA VAL A 114 -17.89 7.16 -19.51
C VAL A 114 -17.43 6.19 -18.42
N LYS A 115 -16.17 6.31 -18.02
CA LYS A 115 -15.61 5.56 -16.88
C LYS A 115 -16.14 6.13 -15.57
N VAL A 116 -16.99 5.36 -14.89
CA VAL A 116 -17.52 5.74 -13.57
C VAL A 116 -16.60 5.22 -12.47
N LYS A 117 -16.07 6.12 -11.64
CA LYS A 117 -15.27 5.75 -10.45
C LYS A 117 -16.18 5.60 -9.24
N VAL A 118 -16.19 4.42 -8.63
CA VAL A 118 -17.08 4.10 -7.50
C VAL A 118 -16.31 3.61 -6.27
N GLN A 119 -16.85 3.88 -5.08
CA GLN A 119 -16.33 3.36 -3.81
C GLN A 119 -17.39 2.52 -3.08
N PHE A 120 -17.63 1.29 -3.54
CA PHE A 120 -18.52 0.34 -2.86
C PHE A 120 -17.84 -0.49 -1.78
N GLY A 121 -16.51 -0.48 -1.71
CA GLY A 121 -15.75 -1.05 -0.60
C GLY A 121 -15.52 -0.05 0.51
N ARG A 122 -15.06 -0.52 1.67
CA ARG A 122 -14.59 0.39 2.73
C ARG A 122 -13.24 0.96 2.36
N LYS A 123 -13.01 2.24 2.65
CA LYS A 123 -11.66 2.81 2.61
C LYS A 123 -10.83 2.14 3.70
N LYS A 124 -9.72 1.52 3.29
CA LYS A 124 -8.73 0.89 4.16
C LYS A 124 -7.55 1.84 4.36
N THR A 125 -6.66 1.49 5.29
CA THR A 125 -5.33 2.07 5.36
C THR A 125 -4.60 1.84 4.05
N HIS A 126 -3.74 2.78 3.66
CA HIS A 126 -2.93 2.64 2.45
C HIS A 126 -1.84 1.59 2.68
N ASN A 127 -1.01 1.81 3.69
CA ASN A 127 0.01 0.86 4.10
C ASN A 127 0.45 1.10 5.56
N GLU A 128 1.15 0.09 6.06
CA GLU A 128 1.83 0.05 7.33
C GLU A 128 3.30 0.23 7.00
N GLN A 129 3.78 1.46 7.14
CA GLN A 129 5.15 1.80 6.85
C GLN A 129 6.04 1.26 7.96
N LEU A 130 6.95 0.35 7.60
CA LEU A 130 7.93 -0.20 8.52
C LEU A 130 9.28 0.50 8.35
N PHE A 131 10.01 0.64 9.46
CA PHE A 131 11.43 0.98 9.48
C PHE A 131 12.18 -0.19 10.10
N VAL A 132 13.03 -0.83 9.30
CA VAL A 132 13.66 -2.13 9.64
C VAL A 132 15.16 -1.98 9.60
N ALA A 133 15.84 -2.45 10.64
CA ALA A 133 17.29 -2.51 10.69
C ALA A 133 17.83 -3.60 9.75
N PRO A 134 19.09 -3.52 9.27
CA PRO A 134 19.70 -4.57 8.46
C PRO A 134 19.72 -5.96 9.11
N CYS A 135 19.65 -6.04 10.44
CA CYS A 135 19.55 -7.30 11.19
C CYS A 135 18.12 -7.90 11.23
N GLY A 136 17.14 -7.25 10.59
CA GLY A 136 15.74 -7.69 10.54
C GLY A 136 14.86 -7.22 11.69
N MET A 137 15.42 -6.53 12.69
CA MET A 137 14.64 -5.92 13.75
C MET A 137 13.77 -4.78 13.21
N ILE A 138 12.48 -4.80 13.50
CA ILE A 138 11.58 -3.69 13.20
C ILE A 138 11.79 -2.63 14.28
N ILE A 139 12.27 -1.45 13.89
CA ILE A 139 12.53 -0.33 14.81
C ILE A 139 11.25 0.47 15.03
N ALA A 140 10.44 0.63 13.99
CA ALA A 140 9.21 1.40 14.06
C ALA A 140 8.20 0.97 13.01
N CYS A 141 6.93 1.24 13.30
CA CYS A 141 5.81 1.08 12.38
C CYS A 141 4.92 2.32 12.44
N LYS A 142 4.44 2.78 11.28
CA LYS A 142 3.48 3.89 11.20
C LYS A 142 2.41 3.58 10.17
N THR A 143 1.15 3.70 10.56
CA THR A 143 0.02 3.54 9.65
C THR A 143 -0.16 4.78 8.78
N PHE A 144 -0.09 4.61 7.47
CA PHE A 144 -0.41 5.64 6.49
C PHE A 144 -1.84 5.42 5.97
N PHE A 145 -2.73 6.39 6.21
CA PHE A 145 -4.16 6.21 5.97
C PHE A 145 -4.61 6.48 4.52
N ARG A 146 -3.89 7.35 3.79
CA ARG A 146 -4.37 7.88 2.50
C ARG A 146 -3.39 7.72 1.37
N SER A 147 -2.10 7.78 1.66
CA SER A 147 -1.02 7.74 0.69
C SER A 147 0.29 7.54 1.42
N GLU A 148 1.24 6.94 0.73
CA GLU A 148 2.65 6.97 1.08
C GLU A 148 3.28 8.27 0.56
N ALA A 149 2.93 9.39 1.20
CA ALA A 149 3.52 10.66 0.85
C ALA A 149 4.98 10.70 1.35
N TYR A 150 5.91 11.14 0.51
CA TYR A 150 7.33 11.26 0.87
C TYR A 150 7.55 12.13 2.12
N SER A 151 6.76 13.19 2.28
CA SER A 151 6.78 14.01 3.50
C SER A 151 6.40 13.21 4.76
N SER A 152 5.48 12.25 4.65
CA SER A 152 5.08 11.39 5.78
C SER A 152 6.20 10.42 6.19
N VAL A 153 7.04 10.00 5.24
CA VAL A 153 8.26 9.21 5.49
C VAL A 153 9.32 10.06 6.20
N LEU A 154 9.57 11.29 5.73
CA LEU A 154 10.49 12.22 6.40
C LEU A 154 10.02 12.57 7.83
N GLU A 155 8.73 12.83 8.02
CA GLU A 155 8.14 13.02 9.35
C GLU A 155 8.27 11.78 10.24
N MET A 156 8.17 10.58 9.66
CA MET A 156 8.38 9.33 10.39
C MET A 156 9.84 9.23 10.86
N LEU A 157 10.82 9.54 10.01
CA LEU A 157 12.24 9.55 10.40
C LEU A 157 12.51 10.55 11.53
N LYS A 158 11.95 11.76 11.46
CA LYS A 158 12.04 12.77 12.54
C LYS A 158 11.40 12.30 13.84
N HIS A 159 10.35 11.50 13.75
CA HIS A 159 9.70 10.94 14.93
C HIS A 159 10.54 9.83 15.58
N ILE A 160 11.12 8.94 14.77
CA ILE A 160 11.98 7.84 15.23
C ILE A 160 13.29 8.39 15.82
N TYR A 161 13.88 9.39 15.19
CA TYR A 161 15.16 9.98 15.58
C TYR A 161 15.03 11.48 15.88
N PRO A 162 14.47 11.93 17.00
CA PRO A 162 14.18 13.36 17.23
C PRO A 162 15.38 14.33 17.17
N ARG A 163 16.61 13.81 17.13
CA ARG A 163 17.85 14.59 17.02
C ARG A 163 18.66 14.05 15.84
N GLN A 164 19.21 14.95 15.03
CA GLN A 164 20.05 14.61 13.88
C GLN A 164 21.22 13.68 14.23
N MET A 165 21.84 13.84 15.40
CA MET A 165 22.94 12.97 15.87
C MET A 165 22.55 11.51 16.11
N LEU A 166 21.25 11.18 16.10
CA LEU A 166 20.73 9.83 16.27
C LEU A 166 20.32 9.20 14.93
N LEU A 167 20.30 9.97 13.84
CA LEU A 167 20.01 9.44 12.52
C LEU A 167 21.07 8.40 12.14
N PRO A 168 20.68 7.34 11.43
CA PRO A 168 21.65 6.48 10.78
C PRO A 168 22.35 7.26 9.66
N ASP A 169 23.59 6.87 9.36
CA ASP A 169 24.34 7.43 8.25
C ASP A 169 23.67 7.13 6.90
N HIS A 170 22.94 6.01 6.80
CA HIS A 170 22.22 5.58 5.60
C HIS A 170 20.77 5.18 5.88
N VAL A 171 19.87 5.58 4.97
CA VAL A 171 18.50 5.05 4.89
C VAL A 171 18.23 4.59 3.46
N SER A 172 17.91 3.31 3.33
CA SER A 172 17.48 2.74 2.05
C SER A 172 15.96 2.87 1.88
N TYR A 173 15.52 3.41 0.75
CA TYR A 173 14.12 3.56 0.39
C TYR A 173 13.94 3.52 -1.14
N ASP A 174 12.89 2.85 -1.61
CA ASP A 174 12.67 2.57 -3.04
C ASP A 174 12.62 3.85 -3.90
N SER A 175 12.12 4.94 -3.33
CA SER A 175 12.00 6.25 -3.99
C SER A 175 12.90 7.31 -3.36
N SER A 176 14.09 6.93 -2.87
CA SER A 176 15.08 7.85 -2.30
C SER A 176 15.42 9.03 -3.22
N CYS A 177 15.40 8.83 -4.54
CA CYS A 177 15.64 9.90 -5.51
C CYS A 177 14.60 11.03 -5.45
N ILE A 178 13.36 10.73 -5.05
CA ILE A 178 12.31 11.74 -4.88
C ILE A 178 12.46 12.42 -3.52
N ILE A 179 12.78 11.65 -2.47
CA ILE A 179 13.06 12.20 -1.15
C ILE A 179 14.21 13.20 -1.24
N GLN A 180 15.36 12.84 -1.78
CA GLN A 180 16.52 13.75 -1.88
C GLN A 180 16.23 15.03 -2.67
N LYS A 181 15.41 14.96 -3.72
CA LYS A 181 14.97 16.15 -4.48
C LYS A 181 14.06 17.07 -3.67
N MET A 182 13.28 16.52 -2.73
CA MET A 182 12.40 17.27 -1.84
C MET A 182 13.11 17.77 -0.58
N ASP A 183 14.15 17.05 -0.16
CA ASP A 183 14.83 17.20 1.13
C ASP A 183 15.96 18.23 1.13
N GLY A 184 16.42 18.66 -0.05
CA GLY A 184 17.59 19.55 -0.21
C GLY A 184 17.53 20.91 0.51
N ASP A 185 16.41 21.26 1.15
CA ASP A 185 16.23 22.47 1.94
C ASP A 185 16.10 22.24 3.46
N ASP A 186 16.13 20.99 3.95
CA ASP A 186 15.91 20.67 5.37
C ASP A 186 17.22 20.26 6.09
N PRO A 187 17.81 21.15 6.92
CA PRO A 187 19.11 20.90 7.54
C PRO A 187 19.14 19.69 8.48
N TYR A 188 17.98 19.18 8.88
CA TYR A 188 17.89 17.98 9.71
C TYR A 188 18.49 16.76 9.01
N PHE A 189 18.45 16.70 7.68
CA PHE A 189 18.92 15.56 6.90
C PHE A 189 20.30 15.76 6.23
N ASP A 190 21.02 16.84 6.57
CA ASP A 190 22.34 17.15 5.98
C ASP A 190 23.41 16.05 6.15
N ASN A 191 23.25 15.18 7.16
CA ASN A 191 24.23 14.16 7.53
C ASN A 191 23.74 12.72 7.29
N ILE A 192 22.73 12.53 6.43
CA ILE A 192 22.22 11.22 6.06
C ILE A 192 22.29 11.00 4.55
N ALA A 193 22.65 9.79 4.14
CA ALA A 193 22.61 9.36 2.75
C ALA A 193 21.34 8.54 2.50
N PHE A 194 20.52 8.97 1.54
CA PHE A 194 19.37 8.20 1.07
C PHE A 194 19.74 7.33 -0.13
N THR A 195 19.81 6.02 0.05
CA THR A 195 20.13 5.05 -1.01
C THR A 195 18.87 4.35 -1.51
N VAL A 196 18.88 3.85 -2.75
CA VAL A 196 17.84 2.90 -3.20
C VAL A 196 18.32 1.49 -2.90
N ASP A 197 17.40 0.60 -2.53
CA ASP A 197 17.69 -0.84 -2.39
C ASP A 197 18.36 -1.38 -3.66
N VAL A 198 19.34 -2.27 -3.50
CA VAL A 198 20.16 -2.81 -4.59
C VAL A 198 19.29 -3.41 -5.71
N PHE A 199 18.32 -4.26 -5.34
CA PHE A 199 17.44 -4.88 -6.32
C PHE A 199 16.54 -3.83 -6.96
N HIS A 200 15.94 -2.94 -6.16
CA HIS A 200 15.07 -1.90 -6.68
C HIS A 200 15.81 -0.95 -7.66
N PHE A 201 17.06 -0.59 -7.34
CA PHE A 201 17.91 0.24 -8.18
C PHE A 201 18.23 -0.44 -9.52
N PHE A 202 18.62 -1.72 -9.50
CA PHE A 202 19.01 -2.43 -10.74
C PHE A 202 17.82 -2.90 -11.58
N CYS A 203 16.68 -3.20 -10.96
CA CYS A 203 15.55 -3.83 -11.64
C CYS A 203 14.37 -2.87 -11.92
N LYS A 204 14.20 -1.81 -11.13
CA LYS A 204 13.01 -0.93 -11.21
C LYS A 204 13.34 0.50 -11.62
N HIS A 205 14.53 1.01 -11.32
CA HIS A 205 14.92 2.35 -11.77
C HIS A 205 15.45 2.37 -13.20
N SER A 206 15.11 3.46 -13.90
CA SER A 206 15.63 3.70 -15.25
C SER A 206 17.11 4.01 -15.19
N LYS A 207 17.91 3.30 -15.98
CA LYS A 207 19.34 3.64 -16.21
C LYS A 207 19.55 5.03 -16.84
N LYS A 208 18.48 5.65 -17.34
CA LYS A 208 18.50 7.00 -17.91
C LYS A 208 18.23 8.10 -16.87
N ASP A 209 17.80 7.74 -15.66
CA ASP A 209 17.65 8.72 -14.58
C ASP A 209 19.03 9.01 -13.98
N GLU A 210 19.75 9.97 -14.59
CA GLU A 210 21.09 10.36 -14.16
C GLU A 210 21.14 10.79 -12.70
N TYR A 211 20.09 11.46 -12.20
CA TYR A 211 20.04 11.89 -10.81
C TYR A 211 20.02 10.68 -9.87
N CYS A 212 19.14 9.71 -10.12
CA CYS A 212 19.09 8.49 -9.33
C CYS A 212 20.43 7.72 -9.38
N GLN A 213 21.05 7.65 -10.57
CA GLN A 213 22.36 6.99 -10.74
C GLN A 213 23.49 7.68 -9.96
N MET A 214 23.48 9.01 -9.86
CA MET A 214 24.54 9.77 -9.19
C MET A 214 24.35 9.87 -7.67
N HIS A 215 23.10 9.94 -7.19
CA HIS A 215 22.84 10.30 -5.79
C HIS A 215 22.18 9.20 -4.97
N CYS A 216 21.68 8.14 -5.59
CA CYS A 216 20.97 7.07 -4.89
C CYS A 216 21.56 5.68 -5.15
N ASN A 217 22.65 5.59 -5.91
CA ASN A 217 23.32 4.33 -6.22
C ASN A 217 24.07 3.81 -4.98
N PRO A 218 23.67 2.66 -4.41
CA PRO A 218 24.34 2.13 -3.22
C PRO A 218 25.79 1.73 -3.46
N LYS A 219 26.22 1.50 -4.72
CA LYS A 219 27.63 1.18 -5.04
C LYS A 219 28.59 2.37 -4.88
N GLU A 220 28.08 3.60 -4.86
CA GLU A 220 28.90 4.80 -4.66
C GLU A 220 29.24 5.03 -3.18
N HIS A 221 28.78 4.15 -2.28
CA HIS A 221 28.97 4.20 -0.83
C HIS A 221 29.85 3.02 -0.39
N PRO A 222 31.18 3.19 -0.29
CA PRO A 222 32.12 2.11 0.03
C PRO A 222 31.80 1.38 1.33
N GLU A 223 31.25 2.09 2.32
CA GLU A 223 30.80 1.56 3.60
C GLU A 223 29.64 0.55 3.51
N LEU A 224 28.94 0.48 2.37
CA LEU A 224 27.86 -0.49 2.14
C LEU A 224 28.32 -1.75 1.38
N VAL A 225 29.47 -1.68 0.72
CA VAL A 225 30.01 -2.73 -0.16
C VAL A 225 31.09 -3.51 0.57
N ASP A 226 31.12 -4.84 0.40
CA ASP A 226 32.15 -5.67 1.04
C ASP A 226 33.59 -5.34 0.60
N ASP A 227 34.57 -5.85 1.35
CA ASP A 227 36.00 -5.60 1.11
C ASP A 227 36.46 -6.01 -0.31
N ASP A 228 35.79 -7.00 -0.90
CA ASP A 228 36.10 -7.55 -2.22
C ASP A 228 35.37 -6.82 -3.38
N GLY A 229 34.45 -5.90 -3.08
CA GLY A 229 33.65 -5.17 -4.06
C GLY A 229 32.58 -6.01 -4.77
N ASN A 230 32.33 -7.24 -4.30
CA ASN A 230 31.49 -8.24 -4.97
C ASN A 230 30.18 -8.53 -4.22
N GLY A 231 30.06 -8.04 -2.99
CA GLY A 231 28.92 -8.25 -2.12
C GLY A 231 28.56 -7.00 -1.32
N TRP A 232 27.67 -7.18 -0.35
CA TRP A 232 27.09 -6.11 0.45
C TRP A 232 27.22 -6.45 1.93
N PHE A 233 27.67 -5.50 2.74
CA PHE A 233 27.74 -5.70 4.19
C PHE A 233 26.36 -5.80 4.84
N PHE A 234 25.37 -5.13 4.25
CA PHE A 234 24.02 -5.02 4.79
C PHE A 234 23.00 -5.66 3.86
N ASN A 235 22.11 -6.47 4.44
CA ASN A 235 21.01 -7.08 3.71
C ASN A 235 19.83 -6.11 3.62
N THR A 236 19.72 -5.35 2.53
CA THR A 236 18.58 -4.45 2.30
C THR A 236 17.30 -5.18 1.90
N SER A 237 17.39 -6.43 1.41
CA SER A 237 16.23 -7.26 1.06
C SER A 237 15.37 -7.63 2.27
N ILE A 238 15.92 -7.51 3.48
CA ILE A 238 15.19 -7.79 4.73
C ILE A 238 13.93 -6.94 4.87
N CYS A 239 13.93 -5.70 4.37
CA CYS A 239 12.74 -4.84 4.38
C CYS A 239 11.60 -5.46 3.57
N LYS A 240 11.88 -5.97 2.37
CA LYS A 240 10.89 -6.63 1.51
C LYS A 240 10.39 -7.93 2.14
N GLN A 241 11.28 -8.72 2.72
CA GLN A 241 10.92 -9.97 3.41
C GLN A 241 10.01 -9.68 4.62
N THR A 242 10.33 -8.67 5.42
CA THR A 242 9.50 -8.25 6.56
C THR A 242 8.14 -7.70 6.11
N ASN A 243 8.10 -6.92 5.02
CA ASN A 243 6.83 -6.47 4.42
C ASN A 243 5.95 -7.64 3.95
N ASN A 244 6.56 -8.65 3.33
CA ASN A 244 5.85 -9.87 2.94
C ASN A 244 5.34 -10.65 4.17
N TRP A 245 6.14 -10.71 5.23
CA TRP A 245 5.76 -11.36 6.47
C TRP A 245 4.58 -10.67 7.17
N ILE A 246 4.65 -9.35 7.40
CA ILE A 246 3.54 -8.60 8.02
C ILE A 246 2.31 -8.63 7.11
N GLY A 247 2.52 -8.63 5.79
CA GLY A 247 1.50 -8.77 4.76
C GLY A 247 0.57 -9.95 4.97
N LYS A 248 1.10 -11.09 5.45
CA LYS A 248 0.32 -12.30 5.75
C LYS A 248 -0.71 -12.11 6.87
N TYR A 249 -0.51 -11.12 7.74
CA TYR A 249 -1.46 -10.79 8.81
C TYR A 249 -2.50 -9.76 8.39
N LEU A 250 -2.28 -9.02 7.29
CA LEU A 250 -3.20 -7.97 6.83
C LEU A 250 -4.66 -8.46 6.63
N PRO A 251 -4.94 -9.66 6.08
CA PRO A 251 -6.32 -10.14 5.94
C PRO A 251 -7.05 -10.24 7.29
N MET A 252 -6.37 -10.71 8.34
CA MET A 252 -6.93 -10.76 9.69
C MET A 252 -7.08 -9.35 10.27
N CYS A 253 -6.05 -8.52 10.12
CA CYS A 253 -6.02 -7.14 10.61
C CYS A 253 -7.13 -6.27 10.01
N ARG A 254 -7.47 -6.47 8.74
CA ARG A 254 -8.55 -5.76 8.02
C ARG A 254 -9.94 -5.98 8.63
N GLU A 255 -10.15 -7.10 9.34
CA GLU A 255 -11.41 -7.41 10.01
C GLU A 255 -11.42 -7.01 11.50
N MET A 256 -10.29 -6.54 12.02
CA MET A 256 -10.18 -6.04 13.38
C MET A 256 -10.81 -4.66 13.53
N ARG A 257 -11.27 -4.37 14.75
CA ARG A 257 -11.57 -3.00 15.16
C ARG A 257 -10.24 -2.24 15.33
N GLY A 258 -10.30 -0.92 15.19
CA GLY A 258 -9.10 -0.06 15.26
C GLY A 258 -8.31 -0.21 16.57
N ASP A 259 -8.97 -0.43 17.70
CA ASP A 259 -8.33 -0.69 19.00
C ASP A 259 -7.56 -2.01 19.01
N LYS A 260 -8.17 -3.10 18.54
CA LYS A 260 -7.52 -4.41 18.43
C LYS A 260 -6.40 -4.41 17.40
N TYR A 261 -6.59 -3.70 16.30
CA TYR A 261 -5.59 -3.54 15.26
C TYR A 261 -4.35 -2.81 15.79
N THR A 262 -4.54 -1.70 16.50
CA THR A 262 -3.43 -0.93 17.09
C THR A 262 -2.69 -1.78 18.11
N PHE A 263 -3.42 -2.42 19.04
CA PHE A 263 -2.81 -3.35 20.00
C PHE A 263 -2.04 -4.49 19.33
N PHE A 264 -2.61 -5.11 18.29
CA PHE A 264 -1.94 -6.18 17.56
C PHE A 264 -0.62 -5.70 16.94
N LEU A 265 -0.62 -4.53 16.29
CA LEU A 265 0.61 -3.98 15.72
C LEU A 265 1.64 -3.63 16.79
N ASP A 266 1.22 -2.98 17.88
CA ASP A 266 2.12 -2.60 18.98
C ASP A 266 2.79 -3.85 19.58
N GLU A 267 2.03 -4.90 19.89
CA GLU A 267 2.56 -6.13 20.48
C GLU A 267 3.37 -6.98 19.49
N LEU A 268 2.99 -7.00 18.21
CA LEU A 268 3.74 -7.75 17.19
C LEU A 268 5.10 -7.09 16.88
N ILE A 269 5.17 -5.76 16.96
CA ILE A 269 6.29 -4.98 16.41
C ILE A 269 7.22 -4.44 17.50
N LEU A 270 6.71 -4.01 18.66
CA LEU A 270 7.47 -3.24 19.65
C LEU A 270 7.84 -4.06 20.91
N CYS A 271 8.08 -5.37 20.77
CA CYS A 271 8.62 -6.21 21.85
C CYS A 271 10.13 -6.00 22.07
#